data_AF-A0A1M6T201-F1
#
_entry.id   AF-A0A1M6T201-F1
#
_cell.length_a   1.000
_cell.length_b   1.000
_cell.length_c   1.000
_cell.angle_alpha   90.00
_cell.angle_beta   90.00
_cell.angle_gamma   90.00
#
_symmetry.space_group_name_H-M   'P 1'
#
loop_
_entity.id
_entity.type
_entity.pdbx_description
1 polymer ?
#
loop_
_entity_poly.entity_id
_entity_poly.type
_entity_poly.pdbx_seq_one_letter_code
_entity_poly.pdbx_strand_id
1 'polypeptide(L)'
;MIKWIDNIPFWVYIDVFYTHMIKLTTIIKHHMKYFLCAIIFLTTSISSIAQGKTDVTVKSINGIIDELLDQITIEKGEKMDTIAIRNLFHPSAIFTVADVTNAETVSLNDFLILLKDPYYEQGYLEKEIHKVVDQYNGIAQVFQTFYGKDSEGVEEKGINSYQLTYYGGRWWIVSLLWTIESKSAGIPVKYGGE
;
A
#
# COMPACT_ATOMS: atom_id res chain seq x y z
N MET A 1 31.29 76.61 -45.81
CA MET A 1 30.16 77.14 -45.01
C MET A 1 29.48 75.95 -44.35
N ILE A 2 29.60 75.84 -43.03
CA ILE A 2 29.25 74.66 -42.22
C ILE A 2 27.71 74.57 -42.11
N LYS A 3 27.11 73.42 -42.45
CA LYS A 3 25.69 73.13 -42.20
C LYS A 3 25.57 72.11 -41.05
N TRP A 4 25.06 72.64 -39.95
CA TRP A 4 24.24 72.09 -38.86
C TRP A 4 24.15 70.57 -38.65
N ILE A 5 24.45 70.19 -37.40
CA ILE A 5 24.33 68.87 -36.76
C ILE A 5 22.86 68.49 -36.52
N ASP A 6 22.61 67.19 -36.63
CA ASP A 6 21.32 66.50 -36.61
C ASP A 6 20.49 66.70 -35.33
N ASN A 7 19.24 67.14 -35.49
CA ASN A 7 18.21 67.04 -34.46
C ASN A 7 17.59 65.63 -34.52
N ILE A 8 18.16 64.67 -33.78
CA ILE A 8 17.51 63.37 -33.60
C ILE A 8 16.31 63.56 -32.67
N PRO A 9 15.07 63.23 -33.09
CA PRO A 9 13.89 63.42 -32.26
C PRO A 9 13.97 62.63 -30.96
N PHE A 10 13.57 63.24 -29.84
CA PHE A 10 13.54 62.62 -28.50
C PHE A 10 12.84 61.24 -28.46
N TRP A 11 11.84 61.05 -29.33
CA TRP A 11 11.12 59.78 -29.48
C TRP A 11 11.99 58.60 -29.93
N VAL A 12 13.06 58.87 -30.70
CA VAL A 12 14.02 57.83 -31.13
C VAL A 12 14.79 57.28 -29.92
N TYR A 13 15.12 58.12 -28.94
CA TYR A 13 15.76 57.66 -27.71
C TYR A 13 14.79 56.84 -26.86
N ILE A 14 13.52 57.25 -26.75
CA ILE A 14 12.50 56.48 -26.02
C ILE A 14 12.30 55.09 -26.63
N ASP A 15 12.23 54.98 -27.96
CA ASP A 15 12.06 53.69 -28.64
C ASP A 15 13.26 52.76 -28.45
N VAL A 16 14.49 53.30 -28.49
CA VAL A 16 15.70 52.52 -28.23
C VAL A 16 15.72 52.06 -26.77
N PHE A 17 15.41 52.92 -25.80
CA PHE A 17 15.35 52.55 -24.39
C PHE A 17 14.25 51.52 -24.10
N TYR A 18 13.06 51.67 -24.69
CA TYR A 18 11.94 50.74 -24.52
C TYR A 18 12.24 49.37 -25.12
N THR A 19 12.88 49.34 -26.30
CA THR A 19 13.32 48.08 -26.94
C THR A 19 14.38 47.36 -26.11
N HIS A 20 15.31 48.10 -25.49
CA HIS A 20 16.31 47.52 -24.60
C HIS A 20 15.70 47.00 -23.29
N MET A 21 14.71 47.70 -22.71
CA MET A 21 14.00 47.23 -21.52
C MET A 21 13.14 45.98 -21.78
N ILE A 22 12.47 45.88 -22.93
CA ILE A 22 11.74 44.67 -23.33
C ILE A 22 12.70 43.49 -23.54
N LYS A 23 13.86 43.71 -24.17
CA LYS A 23 14.88 42.66 -24.30
C LYS A 23 15.41 42.23 -22.93
N LEU A 24 15.69 43.15 -22.02
CA LEU A 24 16.19 42.85 -20.67
C LEU A 24 15.17 42.03 -19.84
N THR A 25 13.90 42.44 -19.86
CA THR A 25 12.82 41.71 -19.17
C THR A 25 12.54 40.33 -19.78
N THR A 26 12.68 40.18 -21.10
CA THR A 26 12.55 38.89 -21.78
C THR A 26 13.70 37.95 -21.44
N ILE A 27 14.94 38.46 -21.40
CA ILE A 27 16.15 37.72 -21.02
C ILE A 27 16.04 37.24 -19.56
N ILE A 28 15.66 38.11 -18.62
CA ILE A 28 15.49 37.76 -17.19
C ILE A 28 14.39 36.69 -17.02
N LYS A 29 13.27 36.79 -17.75
CA LYS A 29 12.17 35.81 -17.70
C LYS A 29 12.53 34.47 -18.34
N HIS A 30 13.39 34.48 -19.36
CA HIS A 30 13.92 33.28 -20.00
C HIS A 30 14.90 32.56 -19.06
N HIS A 31 15.85 33.27 -18.44
CA HIS A 31 16.79 32.68 -17.48
C HIS A 31 16.14 32.18 -16.19
N MET A 32 15.11 32.85 -15.67
CA MET A 32 14.34 32.37 -14.50
C MET A 32 13.58 31.06 -14.77
N LYS A 33 13.12 30.82 -16.00
CA LYS A 33 12.43 29.57 -16.38
C LYS A 33 13.36 28.35 -16.37
N TYR A 34 14.61 28.52 -16.80
CA TYR A 34 15.61 27.45 -16.77
C TYR A 34 16.20 27.24 -15.36
N PHE A 35 16.32 28.31 -14.56
CA PHE A 35 16.75 28.21 -13.16
C PHE A 35 15.71 27.47 -12.28
N LEU A 36 14.41 27.66 -12.56
CA LEU A 36 13.33 26.95 -11.87
C LEU A 36 13.21 25.47 -12.31
N CYS A 37 13.58 25.15 -13.57
CA CYS A 37 13.60 23.76 -14.05
C CYS A 37 14.83 22.97 -13.56
N ALA A 38 15.96 23.63 -13.31
CA ALA A 38 17.17 22.97 -12.81
C ALA A 38 17.06 22.50 -11.35
N ILE A 39 16.18 23.12 -10.54
CA ILE A 39 15.95 22.75 -9.14
C ILE A 39 14.99 21.55 -9.01
N ILE A 40 14.14 21.30 -10.02
CA ILE A 40 13.17 20.18 -10.00
C ILE A 40 13.82 18.85 -10.42
N PHE A 41 15.00 18.86 -11.07
CA PHE A 41 15.71 17.65 -11.47
C PHE A 41 16.70 17.09 -10.43
N LEU A 42 16.85 17.73 -9.26
CA LEU A 42 17.84 17.33 -8.25
C LEU A 42 17.24 16.74 -6.95
N THR A 43 15.95 16.35 -6.95
CA THR A 43 15.31 15.72 -5.77
C THR A 43 14.79 14.30 -6.02
N THR A 44 15.02 13.68 -7.18
CA THR A 44 14.79 12.23 -7.33
C THR A 44 15.97 11.43 -6.77
N SER A 45 16.31 11.67 -5.50
CA SER A 45 17.12 10.72 -4.74
C SER A 45 16.21 9.60 -4.26
N ILE A 46 16.12 8.57 -5.10
CA ILE A 46 16.13 7.14 -4.74
C ILE A 46 15.34 6.83 -3.45
N SER A 47 14.01 6.72 -3.58
CA SER A 47 13.24 5.83 -2.70
C SER A 47 13.23 4.43 -3.31
N SER A 48 14.39 3.77 -3.36
CA SER A 48 14.54 2.39 -3.87
C SER A 48 14.89 1.39 -2.76
N ILE A 49 14.47 1.66 -1.53
CA ILE A 49 14.63 0.74 -0.40
C ILE A 49 13.22 0.35 0.08
N ALA A 50 12.45 -0.35 -0.77
CA ALA A 50 11.21 -1.05 -0.38
C ALA A 50 10.58 -1.88 -1.52
N GLN A 51 10.82 -1.53 -2.78
CA GLN A 51 10.09 -2.11 -3.93
C GLN A 51 10.47 -3.56 -4.29
N GLY A 52 11.51 -4.13 -3.69
CA GLY A 52 12.00 -5.46 -4.06
C GLY A 52 11.18 -6.63 -3.51
N LYS A 53 10.60 -6.49 -2.31
CA LYS A 53 9.89 -7.59 -1.64
C LYS A 53 8.41 -7.62 -2.06
N THR A 54 7.76 -6.46 -2.09
CA THR A 54 6.31 -6.32 -2.27
C THR A 54 5.78 -6.70 -3.65
N ASP A 55 6.51 -6.43 -4.74
CA ASP A 55 5.96 -6.61 -6.10
C ASP A 55 5.85 -8.08 -6.54
N VAL A 56 6.74 -8.97 -6.08
CA VAL A 56 6.63 -10.42 -6.34
C VAL A 56 5.59 -11.06 -5.44
N THR A 57 5.56 -10.64 -4.18
CA THR A 57 4.61 -11.11 -3.16
C THR A 57 3.17 -11.05 -3.66
N VAL A 58 2.74 -9.90 -4.18
CA VAL A 58 1.32 -9.69 -4.56
C VAL A 58 0.94 -10.26 -5.93
N LYS A 59 1.89 -10.83 -6.68
CA LYS A 59 1.64 -11.44 -8.00
C LYS A 59 1.14 -12.88 -7.92
N SER A 60 1.19 -13.50 -6.75
CA SER A 60 0.69 -14.87 -6.51
C SER A 60 -0.23 -14.93 -5.29
N ILE A 61 -1.13 -15.92 -5.28
CA ILE A 61 -2.03 -16.16 -4.14
C ILE A 61 -1.23 -16.57 -2.89
N ASN A 62 -0.23 -17.43 -3.06
CA ASN A 62 0.65 -17.81 -1.95
C ASN A 62 1.38 -16.59 -1.40
N GLY A 63 2.05 -15.81 -2.26
CA GLY A 63 2.82 -14.66 -1.80
C GLY A 63 1.97 -13.64 -1.02
N ILE A 64 0.77 -13.29 -1.50
CA ILE A 64 -0.08 -12.31 -0.78
C ILE A 64 -0.61 -12.84 0.55
N ILE A 65 -0.90 -14.15 0.65
CA ILE A 65 -1.34 -14.78 1.90
C ILE A 65 -0.16 -14.92 2.87
N ASP A 66 1.00 -15.37 2.39
CA ASP A 66 2.20 -15.52 3.21
C ASP A 66 2.63 -14.16 3.78
N GLU A 67 2.57 -13.09 2.98
CA GLU A 67 2.82 -11.73 3.48
C GLU A 67 1.77 -11.27 4.48
N LEU A 68 0.49 -11.61 4.31
CA LEU A 68 -0.51 -11.29 5.33
C LEU A 68 -0.17 -11.98 6.66
N LEU A 69 0.16 -13.27 6.64
CA LEU A 69 0.53 -14.05 7.82
C LEU A 69 1.81 -13.49 8.49
N ASP A 70 2.80 -13.10 7.69
CA ASP A 70 4.02 -12.44 8.17
C ASP A 70 3.71 -11.10 8.84
N GLN A 71 2.76 -10.32 8.31
CA GLN A 71 2.43 -9.00 8.84
C GLN A 71 1.59 -9.04 10.12
N ILE A 72 0.73 -10.06 10.29
CA ILE A 72 -0.08 -10.24 11.51
C ILE A 72 0.65 -11.03 12.60
N THR A 73 1.72 -11.76 12.22
CA THR A 73 2.66 -12.33 13.17
C THR A 73 3.58 -11.24 13.68
N ILE A 74 3.58 -11.02 14.99
CA ILE A 74 4.26 -9.89 15.61
C ILE A 74 5.02 -10.37 16.85
N GLU A 75 6.28 -9.94 16.98
CA GLU A 75 7.07 -10.22 18.19
C GLU A 75 6.74 -9.21 19.29
N LYS A 76 7.00 -9.61 20.54
CA LYS A 76 6.76 -8.75 21.69
C LYS A 76 7.54 -7.43 21.58
N GLY A 77 6.82 -6.31 21.69
CA GLY A 77 7.39 -4.96 21.62
C GLY A 77 7.53 -4.42 20.20
N GLU A 78 7.20 -5.20 19.17
CA GLU A 78 7.04 -4.69 17.81
C GLU A 78 5.72 -3.96 17.63
N LYS A 79 5.62 -3.16 16.56
CA LYS A 79 4.39 -2.48 16.18
C LYS A 79 3.91 -3.00 14.85
N MET A 80 2.63 -3.36 14.81
CA MET A 80 1.93 -3.83 13.61
C MET A 80 2.03 -2.79 12.48
N ASP A 81 2.58 -3.18 11.33
CA ASP A 81 2.59 -2.34 10.14
C ASP A 81 1.24 -2.39 9.42
N THR A 82 0.28 -1.64 9.98
CA THR A 82 -1.07 -1.52 9.39
C THR A 82 -1.08 -0.90 7.99
N ILE A 83 0.00 -0.25 7.55
CA ILE A 83 0.11 0.27 6.17
C ILE A 83 0.46 -0.88 5.22
N ALA A 84 1.40 -1.74 5.60
CA ALA A 84 1.73 -2.94 4.84
C ALA A 84 0.50 -3.84 4.69
N ILE A 85 -0.21 -4.12 5.81
CA ILE A 85 -1.46 -4.89 5.80
C ILE A 85 -2.49 -4.26 4.86
N ARG A 86 -2.76 -2.94 4.99
CA ARG A 86 -3.71 -2.22 4.12
C ARG A 86 -3.42 -2.43 2.63
N ASN A 87 -2.15 -2.50 2.25
CA ASN A 87 -1.73 -2.64 0.86
C ASN A 87 -1.99 -4.03 0.26
N LEU A 88 -2.38 -5.02 1.07
CA LEU A 88 -2.75 -6.37 0.61
C LEU A 88 -4.25 -6.48 0.25
N PHE A 89 -5.07 -5.59 0.79
CA PHE A 89 -6.53 -5.67 0.66
C PHE A 89 -7.07 -4.70 -0.37
N HIS A 90 -8.17 -5.11 -1.00
CA HIS A 90 -9.02 -4.19 -1.74
C HIS A 90 -9.55 -3.09 -0.80
N PRO A 91 -9.68 -1.82 -1.23
CA PRO A 91 -10.17 -0.73 -0.36
C PRO A 91 -11.55 -0.99 0.28
N SER A 92 -12.37 -1.80 -0.37
CA SER A 92 -13.70 -2.22 0.11
C SER A 92 -13.71 -3.62 0.73
N ALA A 93 -12.54 -4.14 1.15
CA ALA A 93 -12.48 -5.46 1.77
C ALA A 93 -13.27 -5.51 3.09
N ILE A 94 -13.86 -6.67 3.35
CA ILE A 94 -14.62 -6.96 4.57
C ILE A 94 -13.97 -8.10 5.35
N PHE A 95 -14.11 -8.04 6.66
CA PHE A 95 -13.50 -8.96 7.60
C PHE A 95 -14.60 -9.52 8.49
N THR A 96 -14.74 -10.84 8.54
CA THR A 96 -15.82 -11.50 9.27
C THR A 96 -15.27 -12.57 10.20
N VAL A 97 -15.53 -12.44 11.50
CA VAL A 97 -15.38 -13.57 12.43
C VAL A 97 -16.74 -14.24 12.59
N ALA A 98 -16.77 -15.57 12.52
CA ALA A 98 -18.04 -16.31 12.60
C ALA A 98 -17.92 -17.63 13.35
N ASP A 99 -19.04 -18.06 13.91
CA ASP A 99 -19.29 -19.41 14.39
C ASP A 99 -20.68 -19.89 13.92
N VAL A 100 -21.18 -20.99 14.48
CA VAL A 100 -22.50 -21.56 14.10
C VAL A 100 -23.70 -20.74 14.57
N THR A 101 -23.47 -19.73 15.42
CA THR A 101 -24.51 -18.92 16.07
C THR A 101 -24.48 -17.45 15.69
N ASN A 102 -23.30 -16.91 15.35
CA ASN A 102 -23.11 -15.50 15.08
C ASN A 102 -22.07 -15.25 13.98
N ALA A 103 -22.17 -14.09 13.33
CA ALA A 103 -21.18 -13.59 12.40
C ALA A 103 -21.08 -12.07 12.54
N GLU A 104 -19.88 -11.58 12.86
CA GLU A 104 -19.60 -10.16 13.02
C GLU A 104 -18.67 -9.69 11.92
N THR A 105 -19.06 -8.60 11.25
CA THR A 105 -18.32 -8.08 10.09
C THR A 105 -17.90 -6.64 10.30
N VAL A 106 -16.64 -6.36 9.94
CA VAL A 106 -16.06 -5.01 10.02
C VAL A 106 -15.44 -4.62 8.68
N SER A 107 -15.29 -3.31 8.47
CA SER A 107 -14.59 -2.77 7.30
C SER A 107 -13.07 -2.92 7.43
N LEU A 108 -12.33 -2.78 6.33
CA LEU A 108 -10.86 -2.71 6.37
C LEU A 108 -10.34 -1.63 7.34
N ASN A 109 -11.00 -0.47 7.42
CA ASN A 109 -10.55 0.60 8.31
C ASN A 109 -10.71 0.22 9.78
N ASP A 110 -11.84 -0.38 10.12
CA ASP A 110 -12.12 -0.83 11.48
C ASP A 110 -11.22 -2.00 11.87
N PHE A 111 -11.01 -2.95 10.96
CA PHE A 111 -10.06 -4.05 11.16
C PHE A 111 -8.65 -3.55 11.49
N LEU A 112 -8.15 -2.56 10.73
CA LEU A 112 -6.83 -1.96 10.99
C LEU A 112 -6.78 -1.14 12.29
N ILE A 113 -7.92 -0.72 12.85
CA ILE A 113 -7.98 -0.14 14.20
C ILE A 113 -7.89 -1.25 15.25
N LEU A 114 -8.60 -2.37 15.05
CA LEU A 114 -8.55 -3.53 15.96
C LEU A 114 -7.13 -4.10 16.07
N LEU A 115 -6.37 -4.17 14.96
CA LEU A 115 -4.98 -4.63 14.97
C LEU A 115 -4.01 -3.71 15.74
N LYS A 116 -4.45 -2.53 16.19
CA LYS A 116 -3.66 -1.62 17.04
C LYS A 116 -3.96 -1.81 18.53
N ASP A 117 -4.77 -2.79 18.89
CA ASP A 117 -5.01 -3.13 20.29
C ASP A 117 -3.67 -3.48 20.98
N PRO A 118 -3.40 -2.94 22.19
CA PRO A 118 -2.20 -3.26 22.95
C PRO A 118 -1.95 -4.76 23.18
N TYR A 119 -2.99 -5.60 23.06
CA TYR A 119 -2.88 -7.05 23.04
C TYR A 119 -1.82 -7.53 22.03
N TYR A 120 -1.84 -7.03 20.80
CA TYR A 120 -0.91 -7.46 19.75
C TYR A 120 0.53 -6.99 20.00
N GLU A 121 0.74 -5.89 20.73
CA GLU A 121 2.09 -5.44 21.12
C GLU A 121 2.76 -6.42 22.10
N GLN A 122 2.00 -7.31 22.74
CA GLN A 122 2.57 -8.37 23.60
C GLN A 122 3.11 -9.56 22.81
N GLY A 123 2.79 -9.65 21.52
CA GLY A 123 3.20 -10.70 20.60
C GLY A 123 2.07 -11.66 20.25
N TYR A 124 1.99 -12.01 18.97
CA TYR A 124 1.06 -13.00 18.42
C TYR A 124 1.74 -13.75 17.28
N LEU A 125 1.61 -15.06 17.27
CA LEU A 125 2.15 -15.93 16.24
C LEU A 125 1.01 -16.55 15.45
N GLU A 126 1.00 -16.38 14.13
CA GLU A 126 0.11 -17.11 13.25
C GLU A 126 0.92 -17.88 12.21
N LYS A 127 0.61 -19.17 12.02
CA LYS A 127 1.30 -20.03 11.04
C LYS A 127 0.32 -20.84 10.23
N GLU A 128 0.58 -20.94 8.93
CA GLU A 128 -0.14 -21.86 8.07
C GLU A 128 0.19 -23.32 8.38
N ILE A 129 -0.85 -24.14 8.49
CA ILE A 129 -0.77 -25.61 8.55
C ILE A 129 -1.07 -26.22 7.18
N HIS A 130 -2.11 -25.74 6.51
CA HIS A 130 -2.60 -26.30 5.26
C HIS A 130 -3.35 -25.25 4.45
N LYS A 131 -3.40 -25.41 3.12
CA LYS A 131 -4.10 -24.49 2.23
C LYS A 131 -4.69 -25.20 1.02
N VAL A 132 -5.96 -24.91 0.71
CA VAL A 132 -6.66 -25.36 -0.50
C VAL A 132 -7.04 -24.14 -1.31
N VAL A 133 -6.63 -24.11 -2.57
CA VAL A 133 -6.83 -22.98 -3.49
C VAL A 133 -7.69 -23.43 -4.67
N ASP A 134 -8.85 -22.79 -4.81
CA ASP A 134 -9.71 -22.90 -5.99
C ASP A 134 -9.66 -21.59 -6.77
N GLN A 135 -9.28 -21.65 -8.05
CA GLN A 135 -9.06 -20.46 -8.88
C GLN A 135 -9.79 -20.57 -10.22
N TYR A 136 -10.42 -19.48 -10.65
CA TYR A 136 -11.03 -19.38 -11.97
C TYR A 136 -11.07 -17.93 -12.46
N ASN A 137 -10.67 -17.67 -13.70
CA ASN A 137 -10.86 -16.38 -14.39
C ASN A 137 -10.55 -15.11 -13.54
N GLY A 138 -9.39 -15.09 -12.88
CA GLY A 138 -8.97 -13.93 -12.08
C GLY A 138 -9.64 -13.81 -10.70
N ILE A 139 -10.43 -14.78 -10.25
CA ILE A 139 -10.86 -14.90 -8.85
C ILE A 139 -10.25 -16.14 -8.21
N ALA A 140 -10.10 -16.10 -6.88
CA ALA A 140 -9.72 -17.26 -6.10
C ALA A 140 -10.50 -17.34 -4.79
N GLN A 141 -10.76 -18.56 -4.36
CA GLN A 141 -11.30 -18.94 -3.06
C GLN A 141 -10.24 -19.79 -2.37
N VAL A 142 -9.89 -19.43 -1.14
CA VAL A 142 -8.82 -20.11 -0.42
C VAL A 142 -9.25 -20.43 0.99
N PHE A 143 -9.22 -21.71 1.35
CA PHE A 143 -9.29 -22.14 2.74
C PHE A 143 -7.88 -22.42 3.23
N GLN A 144 -7.49 -21.75 4.29
CA GLN A 144 -6.16 -21.83 4.88
C GLN A 144 -6.32 -22.13 6.37
N THR A 145 -5.82 -23.28 6.77
CA THR A 145 -5.82 -23.71 8.17
C THR A 145 -4.63 -23.08 8.87
N PHE A 146 -4.86 -22.41 9.99
CA PHE A 146 -3.82 -21.75 10.78
C PHE A 146 -3.68 -22.36 12.17
N TYR A 147 -2.49 -22.17 12.72
CA TYR A 147 -2.17 -22.29 14.14
C TYR A 147 -1.87 -20.89 14.67
N GLY A 148 -2.55 -20.50 15.75
CA GLY A 148 -2.36 -19.26 16.48
C GLY A 148 -1.73 -19.52 17.84
N LYS A 149 -0.85 -18.61 18.30
CA LYS A 149 -0.35 -18.60 19.68
C LYS A 149 -0.14 -17.17 20.16
N ASP A 150 -0.75 -16.83 21.27
CA ASP A 150 -0.59 -15.51 21.87
C ASP A 150 0.55 -15.42 22.89
N SER A 151 0.78 -14.21 23.40
CA SER A 151 1.80 -13.90 24.40
C SER A 151 1.61 -14.60 25.76
N GLU A 152 0.39 -15.04 26.08
CA GLU A 152 0.07 -15.80 27.29
C GLU A 152 0.28 -17.31 27.08
N GLY A 153 0.54 -17.73 25.84
CA GLY A 153 0.75 -19.10 25.45
C GLY A 153 -0.54 -19.86 25.16
N VAL A 154 -1.66 -19.16 25.01
CA VAL A 154 -2.92 -19.74 24.53
C VAL A 154 -2.72 -20.14 23.07
N GLU A 155 -3.00 -21.40 22.76
CA GLU A 155 -2.87 -21.96 21.42
C GLU A 155 -4.26 -22.21 20.82
N GLU A 156 -4.40 -21.87 19.55
CA GLU A 156 -5.63 -22.06 18.79
C GLU A 156 -5.34 -22.58 17.40
N LYS A 157 -6.34 -23.19 16.78
CA LYS A 157 -6.34 -23.51 15.36
C LYS A 157 -7.63 -23.00 14.75
N GLY A 158 -7.60 -22.67 13.47
CA GLY A 158 -8.80 -22.20 12.78
C GLY A 158 -8.65 -22.31 11.28
N ILE A 159 -9.68 -21.85 10.57
CA ILE A 159 -9.66 -21.73 9.11
C ILE A 159 -9.93 -20.28 8.74
N ASN A 160 -8.99 -19.71 7.98
CA ASN A 160 -9.19 -18.51 7.20
C ASN A 160 -9.81 -18.89 5.84
N SER A 161 -10.85 -18.17 5.45
CA SER A 161 -11.54 -18.24 4.17
C SER A 161 -11.35 -16.93 3.43
N TYR A 162 -10.48 -16.93 2.43
CA TYR A 162 -10.19 -15.77 1.61
C TYR A 162 -10.96 -15.79 0.30
N GLN A 163 -11.51 -14.63 -0.06
CA GLN A 163 -11.88 -14.33 -1.44
C GLN A 163 -10.84 -13.36 -2.02
N LEU A 164 -10.31 -13.67 -3.20
CA LEU A 164 -9.32 -12.83 -3.89
C LEU A 164 -9.73 -12.50 -5.32
N THR A 165 -9.25 -11.37 -5.82
CA THR A 165 -9.39 -10.95 -7.22
C THR A 165 -8.06 -10.48 -7.79
N TYR A 166 -7.81 -10.77 -9.07
CA TYR A 166 -6.62 -10.38 -9.81
C TYR A 166 -6.97 -9.30 -10.82
N TYR A 167 -6.44 -8.10 -10.61
CA TYR A 167 -6.53 -7.02 -11.58
C TYR A 167 -5.37 -6.03 -11.39
N GLY A 168 -5.05 -5.26 -12.43
CA GLY A 168 -3.94 -4.31 -12.39
C GLY A 168 -2.56 -4.97 -12.20
N GLY A 169 -2.42 -6.25 -12.59
CA GLY A 169 -1.16 -6.98 -12.51
C GLY A 169 -0.85 -7.63 -11.15
N ARG A 170 -1.81 -7.67 -10.23
CA ARG A 170 -1.64 -8.25 -8.88
C ARG A 170 -2.94 -8.80 -8.30
N TRP A 171 -2.80 -9.60 -7.24
CA TRP A 171 -3.90 -10.04 -6.39
C TRP A 171 -4.26 -8.98 -5.34
N TRP A 172 -5.54 -9.02 -4.96
CA TRP A 172 -6.14 -8.26 -3.88
C TRP A 172 -7.01 -9.20 -3.06
N ILE A 173 -6.90 -9.14 -1.73
CA ILE A 173 -7.83 -9.82 -0.83
C ILE A 173 -9.09 -8.95 -0.71
N VAL A 174 -10.26 -9.50 -1.05
CA VAL A 174 -11.54 -8.77 -1.03
C VAL A 174 -12.41 -9.16 0.16
N SER A 175 -12.21 -10.35 0.72
CA SER A 175 -12.84 -10.76 1.97
C SER A 175 -11.93 -11.73 2.71
N LEU A 176 -11.87 -11.56 4.02
CA LEU A 176 -11.27 -12.51 4.96
C LEU A 176 -12.33 -12.87 5.99
N LEU A 177 -12.79 -14.12 5.95
CA LEU A 177 -13.67 -14.69 6.96
C LEU A 177 -12.90 -15.75 7.73
N TRP A 178 -13.03 -15.82 9.05
CA TRP A 178 -12.39 -16.87 9.83
C TRP A 178 -13.26 -17.42 10.95
N THR A 179 -12.91 -18.63 11.35
CA THR A 179 -13.51 -19.32 12.49
C THR A 179 -12.45 -20.14 13.21
N ILE A 180 -12.64 -20.32 14.52
CA ILE A 180 -11.75 -21.09 15.39
C ILE A 180 -12.28 -22.52 15.53
N GLU A 181 -11.37 -23.49 15.51
CA GLU A 181 -11.66 -24.88 15.80
C GLU A 181 -12.34 -25.01 17.17
N SER A 182 -13.39 -25.83 17.24
CA SER A 182 -14.10 -26.07 18.50
C SER A 182 -14.21 -27.56 18.78
N LYS A 183 -14.45 -27.92 20.04
CA LYS A 183 -14.67 -29.33 20.43
C LYS A 183 -15.84 -29.98 19.69
N SER A 184 -16.83 -29.18 19.27
CA SER A 184 -18.01 -29.64 18.53
C SER A 184 -17.81 -29.68 17.01
N ALA A 185 -16.79 -28.99 16.50
CA ALA A 185 -16.50 -28.88 15.07
C ALA A 185 -14.97 -28.78 14.88
N GLY A 186 -14.35 -29.95 14.72
CA GLY A 186 -12.94 -30.08 14.38
C GLY A 186 -12.66 -29.68 12.93
N ILE A 187 -11.40 -29.35 12.64
CA ILE A 187 -10.97 -29.06 11.27
C ILE A 187 -11.10 -30.34 10.42
N PRO A 188 -11.79 -30.32 9.26
CA PRO A 188 -11.87 -31.47 8.39
C PRO A 188 -10.51 -31.94 7.84
N VAL A 189 -10.33 -33.25 7.65
CA VAL A 189 -9.10 -33.86 7.08
C VAL A 189 -8.67 -33.21 5.75
N LYS A 190 -9.63 -32.86 4.89
CA LYS A 190 -9.34 -32.17 3.61
C LYS A 190 -8.70 -30.79 3.77
N TYR A 191 -8.70 -30.24 4.98
CA TYR A 191 -8.08 -28.98 5.37
C TYR A 191 -6.95 -29.20 6.39
N GLY A 192 -6.41 -30.43 6.51
CA GLY A 192 -5.27 -30.71 7.38
C GLY A 192 -5.61 -30.93 8.86
N GLY A 193 -6.87 -31.20 9.19
CA GLY A 193 -7.25 -31.67 10.52
C GLY A 193 -7.15 -33.19 10.70
N GLU A 194 -7.56 -33.67 11.87
CA GLU A 194 -7.49 -35.07 12.31
C GLU A 194 -8.78 -35.86 12.08
#